data_AF-A0A3A9AG76-F1
#
_entry.id   AF-A0A3A9AG76-F1
#
_cell.length_a   1.000
_cell.length_b   1.000
_cell.length_c   1.000
_cell.angle_alpha   90.00
_cell.angle_beta   90.00
_cell.angle_gamma   90.00
#
_symmetry.space_group_name_H-M   'P 1'
#
loop_
_entity.id
_entity.type
_entity.pdbx_description
1 polymer ?
#
loop_
_entity_poly.entity_id
_entity_poly.type
_entity_poly.pdbx_seq_one_letter_code
_entity_poly.pdbx_strand_id
1 'polypeptide(L)'
;MNGMVNWKNVNWNPMTALSRKQRMIDILLGKQNTVNKKQRDSFIRRDNCVDKIGLYTAPASKTAGKVSGEILDKINFAYLDGTELPDGFIFEGVKYSKEDFPSISLDKCEKAVTENNALVFQPGKYYQFTDEAGKTHILTCTYGRLYQPRSDTKRGIIDDTSFEIGQFWNKLSKNGTFIGLNYSNETVRRLLNDAGITEGFFSVQVGDNRQEYFYSNGNAGTAVPKERYDNTYHFFMEDTDTVFRDYEPGDVFLVGGKKYVLSEDKKLDLPYGADIYDMKWPPQKRA
;
A
#
# COMPACT_ATOMS: atom_id res chain seq x y z
N MET A 1 -14.13 67.55 -32.07
CA MET A 1 -12.88 66.81 -31.76
C MET A 1 -12.45 67.14 -30.34
N ASN A 2 -12.12 66.09 -29.57
CA ASN A 2 -11.58 66.03 -28.19
C ASN A 2 -12.34 66.69 -27.03
N GLY A 3 -12.54 65.91 -25.95
CA GLY A 3 -12.98 66.42 -24.64
C GLY A 3 -13.31 65.36 -23.58
N MET A 4 -12.25 64.83 -22.95
CA MET A 4 -12.07 64.35 -21.55
C MET A 4 -13.23 63.85 -20.66
N VAL A 5 -12.90 62.77 -19.94
CA VAL A 5 -13.58 62.11 -18.80
C VAL A 5 -13.79 63.07 -17.61
N ASN A 6 -14.94 62.96 -16.92
CA ASN A 6 -15.12 63.50 -15.57
C ASN A 6 -15.71 62.42 -14.63
N TRP A 7 -14.85 61.83 -13.79
CA TRP A 7 -15.19 60.86 -12.74
C TRP A 7 -15.51 61.56 -11.41
N LYS A 8 -16.69 62.17 -11.27
CA LYS A 8 -17.22 62.54 -9.95
C LYS A 8 -18.74 62.48 -9.96
N ASN A 9 -19.28 61.38 -9.40
CA ASN A 9 -20.48 61.31 -8.55
C ASN A 9 -21.06 59.89 -8.58
N VAL A 10 -20.38 58.97 -7.89
CA VAL A 10 -21.03 57.75 -7.40
C VAL A 10 -21.50 58.08 -5.98
N ASN A 11 -22.81 58.13 -5.80
CA ASN A 11 -23.51 58.33 -4.54
C ASN A 11 -22.89 57.47 -3.42
N TRP A 12 -22.18 58.13 -2.49
CA TRP A 12 -21.69 57.51 -1.27
C TRP A 12 -22.76 57.69 -0.19
N ASN A 13 -23.49 56.63 0.12
CA ASN A 13 -24.52 56.67 1.15
C ASN A 13 -23.91 56.27 2.52
N PRO A 14 -23.71 57.20 3.47
CA PRO A 14 -22.96 56.93 4.70
C PRO A 14 -23.63 55.90 5.64
N MET A 15 -24.94 55.67 5.48
CA MET A 15 -25.71 54.68 6.25
C MET A 15 -25.33 53.23 5.91
N THR A 16 -24.88 52.94 4.69
CA THR A 16 -24.49 51.57 4.30
C THR A 16 -23.06 51.24 4.75
N ALA A 17 -22.17 52.24 4.83
CA ALA A 17 -20.79 52.07 5.31
C ALA A 17 -20.72 51.81 6.83
N LEU A 18 -21.57 52.47 7.63
CA LEU A 18 -21.66 52.22 9.08
C LEU A 18 -22.15 50.80 9.39
N SER A 19 -23.17 50.32 8.66
CA SER A 19 -23.75 48.97 8.87
C SER A 19 -22.78 47.83 8.57
N ARG A 20 -21.85 48.03 7.62
CA ARG A 20 -20.83 47.04 7.24
C ARG A 20 -19.69 46.97 8.26
N LYS A 21 -19.27 48.10 8.81
CA LYS A 21 -18.24 48.14 9.87
C LYS A 21 -18.74 47.49 11.15
N GLN A 22 -19.99 47.74 11.54
CA GLN A 22 -20.59 47.10 12.72
C GLN A 22 -20.68 45.57 12.56
N ARG A 23 -21.14 45.08 11.39
CA ARG A 23 -21.17 43.64 11.08
C ARG A 23 -19.81 42.96 11.12
N MET A 24 -18.75 43.62 10.67
CA MET A 24 -17.39 43.05 10.75
C MET A 24 -16.88 42.99 12.19
N ILE A 25 -17.20 43.98 13.01
CA ILE A 25 -16.84 44.00 14.43
C ILE A 25 -17.59 42.89 15.18
N ASP A 26 -18.87 42.65 14.88
CA ASP A 26 -19.65 41.58 15.51
C ASP A 26 -19.14 40.16 15.13
N ILE A 27 -18.61 39.99 13.92
CA ILE A 27 -17.96 38.75 13.45
C ILE A 27 -16.61 38.56 14.14
N LEU A 28 -15.80 39.62 14.26
CA LEU A 28 -14.48 39.57 14.90
C LEU A 28 -14.56 39.37 16.43
N LEU A 29 -15.61 39.88 17.06
CA LEU A 29 -15.85 39.74 18.50
C LEU A 29 -16.57 38.44 18.87
N GLY A 30 -16.82 37.54 17.92
CA GLY A 30 -17.39 36.22 18.20
C GLY A 30 -18.76 36.27 18.87
N LYS A 31 -19.56 37.32 18.63
CA LYS A 31 -20.96 37.38 19.08
C LYS A 31 -21.78 36.43 18.21
N GLN A 32 -21.70 35.15 18.53
CA GLN A 32 -22.49 34.10 17.92
C GLN A 32 -23.97 34.35 18.22
N ASN A 33 -24.80 34.37 17.18
CA ASN A 33 -26.18 33.94 17.34
C ASN A 33 -26.12 32.51 17.91
N THR A 34 -26.76 32.30 19.04
CA THR A 34 -26.95 31.00 19.70
C THR A 34 -27.85 30.11 18.83
N VAL A 35 -27.28 29.59 17.74
CA VAL A 35 -27.91 28.57 16.90
C VAL A 35 -27.08 27.29 17.02
N ASN A 36 -27.78 26.20 17.34
CA ASN A 36 -27.24 24.89 17.68
C ASN A 36 -26.11 24.41 16.75
N LYS A 37 -25.06 23.84 17.36
CA LYS A 37 -23.78 23.33 16.79
C LYS A 37 -23.86 22.25 15.69
N LYS A 38 -24.98 22.06 14.96
CA LYS A 38 -25.15 20.96 14.00
C LYS A 38 -25.64 21.34 12.60
N GLN A 39 -25.58 22.60 12.18
CA GLN A 39 -26.01 22.99 10.83
C GLN A 39 -24.86 23.64 10.06
N ARG A 40 -24.52 23.09 8.89
CA ARG A 40 -23.65 23.72 7.90
C ARG A 40 -24.54 24.20 6.74
N ASP A 41 -24.45 25.48 6.41
CA ASP A 41 -25.15 26.06 5.27
C ASP A 41 -24.38 25.78 3.97
N SER A 42 -25.08 25.34 2.93
CA SER A 42 -24.58 25.37 1.54
C SER A 42 -25.41 26.38 0.76
N PHE A 43 -24.80 27.46 0.30
CA PHE A 43 -25.46 28.46 -0.53
C PHE A 43 -25.24 28.10 -2.00
N ILE A 44 -26.31 27.71 -2.71
CA ILE A 44 -26.31 27.62 -4.18
C ILE A 44 -27.24 28.71 -4.70
N ARG A 45 -26.70 29.63 -5.50
CA ARG A 45 -27.45 30.74 -6.09
C ARG A 45 -28.11 30.27 -7.38
N ARG A 46 -29.44 30.26 -7.43
CA ARG A 46 -30.22 30.30 -8.68
C ARG A 46 -31.31 31.36 -8.55
N ASP A 47 -31.44 32.16 -9.59
CA ASP A 47 -32.41 33.25 -9.65
C ASP A 47 -33.82 32.66 -9.83
N ASN A 48 -34.71 32.94 -8.86
CA ASN A 48 -36.18 32.85 -8.94
C ASN A 48 -36.94 31.57 -8.55
N CYS A 49 -36.38 30.64 -7.76
CA CYS A 49 -37.20 29.65 -7.05
C CYS A 49 -36.79 29.58 -5.57
N VAL A 50 -37.69 29.94 -4.65
CA VAL A 50 -37.56 29.55 -3.23
C VAL A 50 -38.00 28.09 -3.14
N ASP A 51 -37.13 27.18 -3.55
CA ASP A 51 -37.34 25.77 -3.24
C ASP A 51 -37.35 25.64 -1.72
N LYS A 52 -38.42 25.04 -1.17
CA LYS A 52 -38.51 24.72 0.25
C LYS A 52 -37.19 24.07 0.66
N ILE A 53 -36.48 24.70 1.60
CA ILE A 53 -35.30 24.11 2.23
C ILE A 53 -35.77 22.80 2.84
N GLY A 54 -35.55 21.70 2.13
CA GLY A 54 -35.69 20.37 2.68
C GLY A 54 -34.67 20.26 3.78
N LEU A 55 -35.11 20.40 5.03
CA LEU A 55 -34.31 20.07 6.20
C LEU A 55 -33.94 18.60 6.07
N TYR A 56 -32.75 18.33 5.53
CA TYR A 56 -32.14 17.01 5.59
C TYR A 56 -31.75 16.80 7.06
N THR A 57 -32.73 16.34 7.83
CA THR A 57 -32.45 15.72 9.12
C THR A 57 -31.79 14.40 8.76
N ALA A 58 -30.46 14.32 8.82
CA ALA A 58 -29.78 13.03 8.72
C ALA A 58 -30.48 12.10 9.72
N PRO A 59 -30.99 10.93 9.30
CA PRO A 59 -31.64 10.02 10.22
C PRO A 59 -30.70 9.78 11.40
N ALA A 60 -31.22 9.95 12.62
CA ALA A 60 -30.43 9.71 13.82
C ALA A 60 -29.90 8.27 13.72
N SER A 61 -28.59 8.11 13.60
CA SER A 61 -27.96 6.81 13.52
C SER A 61 -28.37 6.01 14.75
N LYS A 62 -28.95 4.84 14.56
CA LYS A 62 -29.26 3.94 15.68
C LYS A 62 -27.94 3.50 16.30
N THR A 63 -27.80 3.57 17.61
CA THR A 63 -26.66 2.95 18.33
C THR A 63 -26.99 1.48 18.50
N ALA A 64 -26.16 0.59 17.93
CA ALA A 64 -26.24 -0.84 18.22
C ALA A 64 -25.31 -1.20 19.39
N GLY A 65 -25.50 -2.41 19.96
CA GLY A 65 -24.50 -3.03 20.81
C GLY A 65 -23.36 -3.64 19.98
N LYS A 66 -22.70 -4.67 20.50
CA LYS A 66 -21.57 -5.37 19.86
C LYS A 66 -21.81 -5.62 18.37
N VAL A 67 -20.80 -5.33 17.56
CA VAL A 67 -20.79 -5.56 16.11
C VAL A 67 -20.94 -7.05 15.79
N SER A 68 -21.81 -7.38 14.83
CA SER A 68 -21.95 -8.74 14.30
C SER A 68 -20.74 -9.12 13.43
N GLY A 69 -20.51 -10.42 13.24
CA GLY A 69 -19.41 -10.91 12.40
C GLY A 69 -19.46 -10.35 10.96
N GLU A 70 -20.65 -10.29 10.36
CA GLU A 70 -20.85 -9.76 9.01
C GLU A 70 -20.54 -8.25 8.90
N ILE A 71 -20.97 -7.46 9.89
CA ILE A 71 -20.68 -6.03 9.92
C ILE A 71 -19.19 -5.78 10.18
N LEU A 72 -18.55 -6.60 11.03
CA LEU A 72 -17.10 -6.54 11.25
C LEU A 72 -16.33 -6.79 9.95
N ASP A 73 -16.75 -7.80 9.18
CA ASP A 73 -16.13 -8.12 7.89
C ASP A 73 -16.35 -6.99 6.88
N LYS A 74 -17.53 -6.35 6.84
CA LYS A 74 -17.76 -5.12 6.05
C LYS A 74 -16.86 -3.97 6.49
N ILE A 75 -16.68 -3.75 7.79
CA ILE A 75 -15.77 -2.71 8.31
C ILE A 75 -14.32 -2.97 7.87
N ASN A 76 -13.89 -4.23 7.79
CA ASN A 76 -12.50 -4.57 7.47
C ASN A 76 -12.23 -4.65 5.96
N PHE A 77 -13.20 -5.09 5.15
CA PHE A 77 -13.02 -5.37 3.73
C PHE A 77 -13.81 -4.45 2.79
N ALA A 78 -14.88 -3.83 3.28
CA ALA A 78 -15.81 -3.02 2.50
C ALA A 78 -16.06 -1.66 3.18
N TYR A 79 -15.03 -1.09 3.81
CA TYR A 79 -15.17 0.12 4.64
C TYR A 79 -15.69 1.34 3.86
N LEU A 80 -15.54 1.35 2.53
CA LEU A 80 -16.05 2.39 1.64
C LEU A 80 -17.57 2.35 1.46
N ASP A 81 -18.22 1.23 1.78
CA ASP A 81 -19.68 1.09 1.74
C ASP A 81 -20.35 1.76 2.97
N GLY A 82 -19.54 2.09 3.98
CA GLY A 82 -19.96 2.80 5.19
C GLY A 82 -19.47 4.24 5.23
N THR A 83 -19.85 4.95 6.29
CA THR A 83 -19.28 6.27 6.62
C THR A 83 -18.26 6.09 7.75
N GLU A 84 -16.99 6.36 7.46
CA GLU A 84 -15.93 6.35 8.45
C GLU A 84 -16.07 7.56 9.41
N LEU A 85 -16.02 7.29 10.72
CA LEU A 85 -15.99 8.29 11.77
C LEU A 85 -14.61 8.30 12.45
N PRO A 86 -14.26 9.36 13.22
CA PRO A 86 -13.01 9.37 13.98
C PRO A 86 -12.86 8.18 14.93
N ASP A 87 -13.95 7.77 15.57
CA ASP A 87 -14.01 6.75 16.63
C ASP A 87 -14.87 5.53 16.25
N GLY A 88 -15.19 5.33 14.97
CA GLY A 88 -16.08 4.26 14.57
C GLY A 88 -16.54 4.31 13.11
N PHE A 89 -17.71 3.73 12.85
CA PHE A 89 -18.32 3.67 11.53
C PHE A 89 -19.83 3.80 11.59
N ILE A 90 -20.43 4.29 10.50
CA ILE A 90 -21.85 4.11 10.23
C ILE A 90 -22.00 3.12 9.08
N PHE A 91 -22.65 2.00 9.35
CA PHE A 91 -23.01 0.98 8.36
C PHE A 91 -24.50 0.74 8.41
N GLU A 92 -25.15 0.75 7.25
CA GLU A 92 -26.59 0.45 7.14
C GLU A 92 -27.47 1.32 8.05
N GLY A 93 -27.07 2.58 8.26
CA GLY A 93 -27.77 3.55 9.14
C GLY A 93 -27.55 3.33 10.64
N VAL A 94 -26.70 2.38 11.02
CA VAL A 94 -26.34 2.07 12.42
C VAL A 94 -24.94 2.60 12.71
N LYS A 95 -24.80 3.34 13.81
CA LYS A 95 -23.50 3.80 14.30
C LYS A 95 -22.91 2.75 15.25
N TYR A 96 -21.65 2.42 15.00
CA TYR A 96 -20.80 1.58 15.83
C TYR A 96 -19.60 2.41 16.30
N SER A 97 -19.36 2.45 17.61
CA SER A 97 -18.18 3.07 18.20
C SER A 97 -17.08 2.04 18.45
N LYS A 98 -15.88 2.51 18.79
CA LYS A 98 -14.70 1.67 19.03
C LYS A 98 -14.93 0.57 20.08
N GLU A 99 -15.81 0.80 21.05
CA GLU A 99 -16.17 -0.15 22.11
C GLU A 99 -16.99 -1.34 21.59
N ASP A 100 -17.66 -1.17 20.44
CA ASP A 100 -18.49 -2.20 19.83
C ASP A 100 -17.67 -3.23 19.02
N PHE A 101 -16.41 -2.93 18.72
CA PHE A 101 -15.53 -3.75 17.89
C PHE A 101 -14.86 -4.87 18.71
N PRO A 102 -15.18 -6.14 18.44
CA PRO A 102 -14.43 -7.25 19.01
C PRO A 102 -13.03 -7.36 18.37
N SER A 103 -12.13 -8.10 19.01
CA SER A 103 -10.87 -8.49 18.37
C SER A 103 -11.14 -9.51 17.27
N ILE A 104 -10.31 -9.53 16.23
CA ILE A 104 -10.42 -10.54 15.16
C ILE A 104 -10.07 -11.91 15.73
N SER A 105 -10.93 -12.90 15.49
CA SER A 105 -10.64 -14.28 15.88
C SER A 105 -9.57 -14.88 14.98
N LEU A 106 -8.55 -15.51 15.57
CA LEU A 106 -7.50 -16.20 14.83
C LEU A 106 -8.03 -17.38 14.00
N ASP A 107 -9.17 -17.97 14.39
CA ASP A 107 -9.82 -19.04 13.63
C ASP A 107 -10.34 -18.56 12.26
N LYS A 108 -10.50 -17.24 12.07
CA LYS A 108 -10.85 -16.63 10.77
C LYS A 108 -9.61 -16.31 9.92
N CYS A 109 -8.41 -16.44 10.46
CA CYS A 109 -7.17 -16.02 9.81
C CYS A 109 -6.49 -17.19 9.09
N GLU A 110 -6.20 -16.99 7.81
CA GLU A 110 -5.38 -17.91 7.02
C GLU A 110 -3.89 -17.70 7.35
N LYS A 111 -3.10 -18.77 7.32
CA LYS A 111 -1.64 -18.63 7.37
C LYS A 111 -1.14 -18.14 6.01
N ALA A 112 -0.27 -17.13 6.01
CA ALA A 112 0.37 -16.65 4.81
C ALA A 112 1.56 -17.55 4.44
N VAL A 113 1.26 -18.73 3.88
CA VAL A 113 2.25 -19.72 3.45
C VAL A 113 2.16 -19.95 1.95
N THR A 114 3.28 -20.33 1.35
CA THR A 114 3.34 -20.58 -0.10
C THR A 114 2.82 -21.95 -0.48
N GLU A 115 2.36 -22.04 -1.72
CA GLU A 115 2.16 -23.30 -2.43
C GLU A 115 2.94 -23.21 -3.75
N ASN A 116 3.79 -24.19 -4.06
CA ASN A 116 4.65 -24.18 -5.26
C ASN A 116 5.49 -22.89 -5.40
N ASN A 117 6.05 -22.40 -4.29
CA ASN A 117 6.80 -21.13 -4.23
C ASN A 117 5.99 -19.90 -4.69
N ALA A 118 4.66 -19.98 -4.67
CA ALA A 118 3.75 -18.89 -4.94
C ALA A 118 3.01 -18.50 -3.66
N LEU A 119 3.06 -17.23 -3.30
CA LEU A 119 2.33 -16.66 -2.18
C LEU A 119 1.15 -15.85 -2.69
N VAL A 120 -0.07 -16.19 -2.26
CA VAL A 120 -1.30 -15.58 -2.77
C VAL A 120 -2.15 -15.03 -1.63
N PHE A 121 -2.47 -13.74 -1.71
CA PHE A 121 -3.38 -13.06 -0.80
C PHE A 121 -4.68 -12.68 -1.52
N GLN A 122 -5.78 -13.30 -1.10
CA GLN A 122 -7.10 -13.14 -1.69
C GLN A 122 -7.87 -11.99 -1.01
N PRO A 123 -8.52 -11.09 -1.76
CA PRO A 123 -9.37 -10.05 -1.19
C PRO A 123 -10.48 -10.64 -0.31
N GLY A 124 -10.82 -9.96 0.79
CA GLY A 124 -11.85 -10.41 1.71
C GLY A 124 -11.40 -11.47 2.73
N LYS A 125 -10.08 -11.72 2.83
CA LYS A 125 -9.49 -12.67 3.76
C LYS A 125 -8.63 -11.99 4.82
N TYR A 126 -8.60 -12.61 5.99
CA TYR A 126 -7.66 -12.29 7.06
C TYR A 126 -6.45 -13.22 6.97
N TYR A 127 -5.27 -12.67 7.21
CA TYR A 127 -4.00 -13.40 7.22
C TYR A 127 -3.31 -13.20 8.56
N GLN A 128 -2.70 -14.25 9.09
CA GLN A 128 -1.87 -14.19 10.30
C GLN A 128 -0.40 -14.40 9.98
N PHE A 129 0.43 -13.61 10.66
CA PHE A 129 1.89 -13.69 10.65
C PHE A 129 2.37 -13.79 12.09
N THR A 130 3.37 -14.61 12.36
CA THR A 130 3.97 -14.70 13.70
C THR A 130 5.37 -14.13 13.62
N ASP A 131 5.69 -13.16 14.46
CA ASP A 131 7.04 -12.60 14.52
C ASP A 131 7.99 -13.51 15.32
N GLU A 132 9.27 -13.12 15.37
CA GLU A 132 10.30 -13.85 16.12
C GLU A 132 10.04 -13.92 17.63
N ALA A 133 9.29 -12.97 18.18
CA ALA A 133 8.90 -12.94 19.58
C ALA A 133 7.68 -13.85 19.86
N GLY A 134 7.12 -14.50 18.83
CA GLY A 134 5.92 -15.32 18.93
C GLY A 134 4.62 -14.52 18.96
N LYS A 135 4.66 -13.21 18.70
CA LYS A 135 3.47 -12.36 18.61
C LYS A 135 2.79 -12.57 17.26
N THR A 136 1.49 -12.80 17.30
CA THR A 136 0.66 -12.90 16.10
C THR A 136 0.17 -11.52 15.65
N HIS A 137 0.39 -11.24 14.38
CA HIS A 137 -0.01 -10.05 13.64
C HIS A 137 -1.09 -10.45 12.64
N ILE A 138 -2.13 -9.63 12.51
CA ILE A 138 -3.26 -9.89 11.62
C ILE A 138 -3.28 -8.83 10.54
N LEU A 139 -3.41 -9.27 9.29
CA LEU A 139 -3.61 -8.42 8.12
C LEU A 139 -4.92 -8.77 7.43
N THR A 140 -5.53 -7.78 6.80
CA THR A 140 -6.66 -7.92 5.88
C THR A 140 -6.18 -7.67 4.46
N CYS A 141 -6.58 -8.52 3.52
CA CYS A 141 -6.47 -8.18 2.10
C CYS A 141 -7.74 -7.43 1.67
N THR A 142 -7.62 -6.12 1.53
CA THR A 142 -8.74 -5.21 1.23
C THR A 142 -8.42 -4.43 -0.04
N TYR A 143 -9.30 -4.52 -1.04
CA TYR A 143 -9.12 -3.90 -2.36
C TYR A 143 -7.75 -4.21 -3.00
N GLY A 144 -7.33 -5.47 -2.92
CA GLY A 144 -6.06 -5.95 -3.50
C GLY A 144 -4.81 -5.40 -2.82
N ARG A 145 -4.90 -5.08 -1.52
CA ARG A 145 -3.79 -4.61 -0.70
C ARG A 145 -3.89 -5.14 0.72
N LEU A 146 -2.74 -5.40 1.34
CA LEU A 146 -2.65 -5.82 2.73
C LEU A 146 -2.59 -4.62 3.66
N TYR A 147 -3.42 -4.64 4.70
CA TYR A 147 -3.52 -3.62 5.74
C TYR A 147 -3.74 -4.26 7.10
N GLN A 148 -3.44 -3.53 8.18
CA GLN A 148 -3.96 -3.89 9.49
C GLN A 148 -5.51 -3.79 9.48
N PRO A 149 -6.24 -4.69 10.16
CA PRO A 149 -7.69 -4.61 10.29
C PRO A 149 -8.17 -3.22 10.68
N ARG A 150 -9.13 -2.69 9.92
CA ARG A 150 -9.64 -1.34 10.12
C ARG A 150 -10.31 -1.19 11.49
N SER A 151 -11.03 -2.22 11.92
CA SER A 151 -11.61 -2.33 13.26
C SER A 151 -10.57 -2.17 14.38
N ASP A 152 -9.38 -2.78 14.26
CA ASP A 152 -8.31 -2.62 15.25
C ASP A 152 -7.75 -1.21 15.26
N THR A 153 -7.52 -0.60 14.09
CA THR A 153 -7.06 0.80 14.03
C THR A 153 -8.07 1.77 14.69
N LYS A 154 -9.38 1.50 14.57
CA LYS A 154 -10.42 2.29 15.25
C LYS A 154 -10.50 2.06 16.75
N ARG A 155 -10.11 0.88 17.22
CA ARG A 155 -9.93 0.60 18.65
C ARG A 155 -8.71 1.31 19.24
N GLY A 156 -7.89 1.95 18.40
CA GLY A 156 -6.63 2.58 18.81
C GLY A 156 -5.48 1.58 18.93
N ILE A 157 -5.63 0.38 18.37
CA ILE A 157 -4.55 -0.60 18.27
C ILE A 157 -3.73 -0.21 17.04
N ILE A 158 -2.48 0.19 17.27
CA ILE A 158 -1.52 0.50 16.22
C ILE A 158 -0.42 -0.55 16.31
N ASP A 159 -0.20 -1.26 15.21
CA ASP A 159 0.78 -2.34 15.13
C ASP A 159 1.73 -2.09 13.96
N ASP A 160 2.83 -1.40 14.24
CA ASP A 160 3.81 -0.98 13.24
C ASP A 160 4.38 -2.17 12.47
N THR A 161 4.56 -3.32 13.13
CA THR A 161 5.00 -4.56 12.48
C THR A 161 3.99 -5.08 11.46
N SER A 162 2.69 -5.06 11.77
CA SER A 162 1.64 -5.39 10.78
C SER A 162 1.72 -4.44 9.58
N PHE A 163 1.88 -3.14 9.83
CA PHE A 163 2.02 -2.17 8.75
C PHE A 163 3.24 -2.46 7.85
N GLU A 164 4.40 -2.73 8.45
CA GLU A 164 5.63 -3.04 7.71
C GLU A 164 5.53 -4.30 6.86
N ILE A 165 4.98 -5.39 7.42
CA ILE A 165 4.75 -6.66 6.70
C ILE A 165 3.77 -6.45 5.54
N GLY A 166 2.65 -5.75 5.78
CA GLY A 166 1.68 -5.44 4.73
C GLY A 166 2.30 -4.63 3.59
N GLN A 167 3.10 -3.61 3.93
CA GLN A 167 3.80 -2.78 2.94
C GLN A 167 4.84 -3.56 2.13
N PHE A 168 5.56 -4.49 2.76
CA PHE A 168 6.52 -5.35 2.08
C PHE A 168 5.86 -6.16 0.97
N TRP A 169 4.80 -6.91 1.31
CA TRP A 169 4.07 -7.73 0.34
C TRP A 169 3.36 -6.90 -0.72
N ASN A 170 2.79 -5.75 -0.35
CA ASN A 170 2.19 -4.81 -1.30
C ASN A 170 3.19 -4.24 -2.33
N LYS A 171 4.46 -4.08 -1.94
CA LYS A 171 5.53 -3.66 -2.86
C LYS A 171 5.90 -4.80 -3.80
N LEU A 172 6.14 -5.99 -3.26
CA LEU A 172 6.45 -7.17 -4.06
C LEU A 172 5.32 -7.56 -5.00
N SER A 173 4.05 -7.40 -4.65
CA SER A 173 2.96 -7.74 -5.57
C SER A 173 2.82 -6.80 -6.77
N LYS A 174 3.46 -5.62 -6.76
CA LYS A 174 3.37 -4.62 -7.83
C LYS A 174 4.67 -4.44 -8.60
N ASN A 175 5.72 -4.04 -7.90
CA ASN A 175 7.06 -3.87 -8.46
C ASN A 175 8.09 -3.80 -7.32
N GLY A 176 8.81 -4.91 -7.13
CA GLY A 176 9.85 -5.07 -6.13
C GLY A 176 11.25 -4.58 -6.54
N THR A 177 11.42 -3.95 -7.71
CA THR A 177 12.75 -3.56 -8.25
C THR A 177 13.59 -2.78 -7.23
N PHE A 178 12.96 -1.94 -6.41
CA PHE A 178 13.63 -1.10 -5.42
C PHE A 178 13.37 -1.55 -3.97
N ILE A 179 13.02 -2.82 -3.75
CA ILE A 179 12.72 -3.34 -2.40
C ILE A 179 13.91 -3.14 -1.45
N GLY A 180 15.15 -3.23 -1.96
CA GLY A 180 16.37 -3.00 -1.21
C GLY A 180 16.59 -1.56 -0.71
N LEU A 181 15.84 -0.57 -1.22
CA LEU A 181 15.85 0.80 -0.69
C LEU A 181 15.00 0.94 0.59
N ASN A 182 14.11 -0.03 0.84
CA ASN A 182 13.19 -0.02 1.98
C ASN A 182 13.50 -1.08 3.02
N TYR A 183 14.12 -2.19 2.61
CA TYR A 183 14.38 -3.34 3.47
C TYR A 183 15.79 -3.86 3.24
N SER A 184 16.49 -4.23 4.32
CA SER A 184 17.79 -4.90 4.22
C SER A 184 17.63 -6.28 3.57
N ASN A 185 18.71 -6.82 2.99
CA ASN A 185 18.66 -8.16 2.41
C ASN A 185 18.28 -9.22 3.45
N GLU A 186 18.75 -9.09 4.69
CA GLU A 186 18.40 -9.98 5.79
C GLU A 186 16.90 -9.94 6.09
N THR A 187 16.31 -8.74 6.08
CA THR A 187 14.87 -8.54 6.30
C THR A 187 14.06 -9.17 5.16
N VAL A 188 14.47 -8.96 3.91
CA VAL A 188 13.80 -9.57 2.75
C VAL A 188 13.89 -11.09 2.84
N ARG A 189 15.09 -11.66 3.06
CA ARG A 189 15.28 -13.12 3.20
C ARG A 189 14.38 -13.69 4.29
N ARG A 190 14.36 -13.06 5.45
CA ARG A 190 13.53 -13.49 6.58
C ARG A 190 12.05 -13.52 6.19
N LEU A 191 11.51 -12.42 5.67
CA LEU A 191 10.09 -12.35 5.31
C LEU A 191 9.70 -13.35 4.20
N LEU A 192 10.59 -13.61 3.24
CA LEU A 192 10.40 -14.65 2.24
C LEU A 192 10.38 -16.05 2.89
N ASN A 193 11.39 -16.36 3.73
CA ASN A 193 11.52 -17.65 4.39
C ASN A 193 10.37 -17.92 5.38
N ASP A 194 9.91 -16.91 6.12
CA ASP A 194 8.79 -17.02 7.04
C ASP A 194 7.48 -17.37 6.33
N ALA A 195 7.32 -16.91 5.08
CA ALA A 195 6.20 -17.29 4.21
C ALA A 195 6.40 -18.65 3.51
N GLY A 196 7.54 -19.31 3.71
CA GLY A 196 7.90 -20.56 3.06
C GLY A 196 8.39 -20.40 1.61
N ILE A 197 8.84 -19.21 1.22
CA ILE A 197 9.47 -18.99 -0.10
C ILE A 197 10.91 -19.51 -0.02
N THR A 198 11.30 -20.35 -0.98
CA THR A 198 12.65 -20.88 -1.11
C THR A 198 13.38 -20.27 -2.31
N GLU A 199 14.71 -20.44 -2.34
CA GLU A 199 15.58 -20.00 -3.44
C GLU A 199 15.07 -20.48 -4.82
N GLY A 200 15.34 -19.66 -5.85
CA GLY A 200 14.83 -19.89 -7.21
C GLY A 200 13.63 -19.00 -7.54
N PHE A 201 12.87 -19.38 -8.58
CA PHE A 201 11.72 -18.60 -9.01
C PHE A 201 10.56 -18.70 -8.02
N PHE A 202 9.97 -17.55 -7.71
CA PHE A 202 8.80 -17.43 -6.84
C PHE A 202 7.85 -16.37 -7.37
N SER A 203 6.61 -16.38 -6.88
CA SER A 203 5.63 -15.35 -7.20
C SER A 203 4.92 -14.82 -5.96
N VAL A 204 4.55 -13.55 -6.01
CA VAL A 204 3.75 -12.89 -4.98
C VAL A 204 2.53 -12.29 -5.65
N GLN A 205 1.36 -12.63 -5.15
CA GLN A 205 0.08 -12.11 -5.61
C GLN A 205 -0.70 -11.49 -4.45
N VAL A 206 -1.13 -10.24 -4.61
CA VAL A 206 -2.05 -9.57 -3.67
C VAL A 206 -3.22 -9.00 -4.47
N GLY A 207 -4.40 -9.61 -4.29
CA GLY A 207 -5.53 -9.39 -5.19
C GLY A 207 -5.18 -9.79 -6.62
N ASP A 208 -5.40 -8.87 -7.56
CA ASP A 208 -5.12 -9.10 -8.98
C ASP A 208 -3.66 -8.75 -9.36
N ASN A 209 -2.90 -8.16 -8.45
CA ASN A 209 -1.50 -7.81 -8.71
C ASN A 209 -0.63 -9.03 -8.45
N ARG A 210 -0.05 -9.60 -9.50
CA ARG A 210 0.92 -10.70 -9.43
C ARG A 210 2.24 -10.27 -10.04
N GLN A 211 3.34 -10.63 -9.38
CA GLN A 211 4.69 -10.46 -9.88
C GLN A 211 5.51 -11.73 -9.66
N GLU A 212 6.51 -11.92 -10.52
CA GLU A 212 7.43 -13.05 -10.49
C GLU A 212 8.85 -12.55 -10.27
N TYR A 213 9.59 -13.29 -9.44
CA TYR A 213 10.92 -12.94 -9.00
C TYR A 213 11.80 -14.17 -8.96
N PHE A 214 13.10 -13.94 -8.94
CA PHE A 214 14.11 -14.91 -8.60
C PHE A 214 14.69 -14.58 -7.22
N TYR A 215 14.60 -15.52 -6.28
CA TYR A 215 15.21 -15.42 -4.96
C TYR A 215 16.68 -15.79 -5.07
N SER A 216 17.55 -14.79 -4.99
CA SER A 216 19.01 -14.90 -5.13
C SER A 216 19.77 -14.74 -3.80
N ASN A 217 20.87 -15.47 -3.66
CA ASN A 217 21.93 -15.27 -2.65
C ASN A 217 23.05 -14.34 -3.12
N GLY A 218 22.97 -13.89 -4.36
CA GLY A 218 23.96 -13.05 -5.02
C GLY A 218 23.92 -11.59 -4.64
N ASN A 219 24.67 -10.80 -5.41
CA ASN A 219 24.89 -9.38 -5.16
C ASN A 219 23.83 -8.44 -5.76
N ALA A 220 22.90 -8.95 -6.59
CA ALA A 220 21.90 -8.15 -7.29
C ALA A 220 20.66 -7.81 -6.45
N GLY A 221 20.64 -8.25 -5.20
CA GLY A 221 19.51 -8.16 -4.28
C GLY A 221 18.82 -9.51 -4.08
N THR A 222 18.02 -9.60 -3.02
CA THR A 222 17.40 -10.86 -2.60
C THR A 222 16.22 -11.28 -3.49
N ALA A 223 15.37 -10.34 -3.91
CA ALA A 223 14.23 -10.60 -4.78
C ALA A 223 14.44 -9.87 -6.12
N VAL A 224 14.94 -10.58 -7.12
CA VAL A 224 15.23 -10.00 -8.45
C VAL A 224 14.02 -10.18 -9.36
N PRO A 225 13.48 -9.12 -9.99
CA PRO A 225 12.37 -9.27 -10.95
C PRO A 225 12.70 -10.28 -12.05
N LYS A 226 11.75 -11.15 -12.40
CA LYS A 226 11.98 -12.21 -13.41
C LYS A 226 12.49 -11.65 -14.73
N GLU A 227 11.93 -10.54 -15.22
CA GLU A 227 12.39 -9.87 -16.44
C GLU A 227 13.89 -9.51 -16.38
N ARG A 228 14.36 -9.01 -15.24
CA ARG A 228 15.78 -8.68 -15.06
C ARG A 228 16.65 -9.93 -15.04
N TYR A 229 16.18 -10.99 -14.39
CA TYR A 229 16.84 -12.30 -14.42
C TYR A 229 16.95 -12.80 -15.85
N ASP A 230 15.83 -12.82 -16.60
CA ASP A 230 15.77 -13.31 -17.98
C ASP A 230 16.75 -12.55 -18.87
N ASN A 231 16.74 -11.22 -18.83
CA ASN A 231 17.66 -10.38 -19.61
C ASN A 231 19.13 -10.66 -19.26
N THR A 232 19.44 -10.86 -17.97
CA THR A 232 20.81 -11.16 -17.53
C THR A 232 21.22 -12.57 -17.97
N TYR A 233 20.30 -13.53 -17.87
CA TYR A 233 20.53 -14.90 -18.32
C TYR A 233 20.78 -14.95 -19.83
N HIS A 234 19.96 -14.27 -20.64
CA HIS A 234 20.17 -14.14 -22.08
C HIS A 234 21.54 -13.54 -22.41
N PHE A 235 21.95 -12.49 -21.68
CA PHE A 235 23.28 -11.90 -21.84
C PHE A 235 24.41 -12.92 -21.60
N PHE A 236 24.29 -13.78 -20.58
CA PHE A 236 25.25 -14.87 -20.35
C PHE A 236 25.28 -15.92 -21.45
N MET A 237 24.15 -16.19 -22.10
CA MET A 237 24.01 -17.26 -23.09
C MET A 237 24.36 -16.81 -24.53
N GLU A 238 24.12 -15.55 -24.85
CA GLU A 238 24.18 -15.02 -26.21
C GLU A 238 25.41 -14.12 -26.46
N ASP A 239 25.85 -13.35 -25.46
CA ASP A 239 26.99 -12.41 -25.59
C ASP A 239 28.26 -12.94 -24.91
N THR A 240 28.57 -14.22 -25.18
CA THR A 240 29.63 -14.98 -24.51
C THR A 240 31.01 -14.39 -24.74
N ASP A 241 31.25 -13.81 -25.91
CA ASP A 241 32.52 -13.17 -26.27
C ASP A 241 32.78 -11.89 -25.45
N THR A 242 31.72 -11.18 -25.05
CA THR A 242 31.83 -10.01 -24.17
C THR A 242 31.97 -10.42 -22.71
N VAL A 243 31.12 -11.36 -22.28
CA VAL A 243 31.05 -11.80 -20.87
C VAL A 243 32.31 -12.54 -20.44
N PHE A 244 32.81 -13.47 -21.28
CA PHE A 244 33.92 -14.36 -20.96
C PHE A 244 35.20 -14.01 -21.74
N ARG A 245 35.32 -12.77 -22.22
CA ARG A 245 36.45 -12.31 -23.02
C ARG A 245 37.81 -12.64 -22.40
N ASP A 246 37.93 -12.38 -21.10
CA ASP A 246 39.19 -12.42 -20.35
C ASP A 246 39.44 -13.77 -19.66
N TYR A 247 38.72 -14.82 -20.08
CA TYR A 247 38.82 -16.18 -19.55
C TYR A 247 39.08 -17.19 -20.67
N GLU A 248 39.75 -18.29 -20.30
CA GLU A 248 40.15 -19.36 -21.21
C GLU A 248 39.27 -20.60 -21.03
N PRO A 249 39.03 -21.38 -22.11
CA PRO A 249 38.41 -22.69 -21.99
C PRO A 249 39.09 -23.53 -20.89
N GLY A 250 38.27 -24.21 -20.08
CA GLY A 250 38.71 -24.95 -18.90
C GLY A 250 38.71 -24.14 -17.59
N ASP A 251 38.58 -22.81 -17.63
CA ASP A 251 38.43 -22.01 -16.41
C ASP A 251 37.11 -22.37 -15.68
N VAL A 252 37.18 -22.41 -14.35
CA VAL A 252 36.08 -22.90 -13.50
C VAL A 252 35.39 -21.75 -12.78
N PHE A 253 34.09 -21.64 -12.98
CA PHE A 253 33.20 -20.66 -12.38
C PHE A 253 32.37 -21.33 -11.30
N LEU A 254 32.10 -20.62 -10.19
CA LEU A 254 31.12 -21.07 -9.20
C LEU A 254 29.85 -20.24 -9.37
N VAL A 255 28.72 -20.86 -9.67
CA VAL A 255 27.42 -20.18 -9.82
C VAL A 255 26.41 -20.85 -8.90
N GLY A 256 25.86 -20.10 -7.95
CA GLY A 256 24.95 -20.65 -6.92
C GLY A 256 25.56 -21.84 -6.18
N GLY A 257 26.86 -21.77 -5.85
CA GLY A 257 27.61 -22.85 -5.21
C GLY A 257 27.94 -24.07 -6.09
N LYS A 258 27.55 -24.11 -7.36
CA LYS A 258 27.88 -25.20 -8.30
C LYS A 258 29.00 -24.81 -9.24
N LYS A 259 29.87 -25.77 -9.58
CA LYS A 259 31.00 -25.55 -10.50
C LYS A 259 30.54 -25.70 -11.95
N TYR A 260 30.91 -24.75 -12.79
CA TYR A 260 30.73 -24.80 -14.23
C TYR A 260 32.07 -24.54 -14.90
N VAL A 261 32.35 -25.27 -15.97
CA VAL A 261 33.62 -25.17 -16.72
C VAL A 261 33.33 -24.44 -18.02
N LEU A 262 34.16 -23.45 -18.34
CA LEU A 262 34.05 -22.73 -19.61
C LEU A 262 34.42 -23.66 -20.77
N SER A 263 33.50 -23.84 -21.72
CA SER A 263 33.71 -24.68 -22.89
C SER A 263 34.69 -24.05 -23.89
N GLU A 264 35.11 -24.82 -24.89
CA GLU A 264 35.91 -24.33 -26.04
C GLU A 264 35.20 -23.17 -26.77
N ASP A 265 33.88 -23.25 -26.93
CA ASP A 265 33.06 -22.18 -27.53
C ASP A 265 32.81 -20.97 -26.59
N LYS A 266 33.57 -20.84 -25.49
CA LYS A 266 33.42 -19.82 -24.44
C LYS A 266 32.02 -19.76 -23.81
N LYS A 267 31.36 -20.89 -23.60
CA LYS A 267 30.03 -20.98 -22.98
C LYS A 267 30.08 -21.68 -21.62
N LEU A 268 29.20 -21.26 -20.72
CA LEU A 268 28.87 -22.03 -19.52
C LEU A 268 27.50 -22.69 -19.75
N ASP A 269 27.42 -24.00 -19.54
CA ASP A 269 26.16 -24.77 -19.59
C ASP A 269 25.34 -24.51 -18.31
N LEU A 270 24.89 -23.26 -18.15
CA LEU A 270 24.07 -22.83 -17.02
C LEU A 270 22.63 -23.25 -17.29
N PRO A 271 21.97 -24.00 -16.39
CA PRO A 271 20.55 -24.24 -16.52
C PRO A 271 19.76 -22.96 -16.21
N TYR A 272 18.64 -22.77 -16.90
CA TYR A 272 17.70 -21.70 -16.57
C TYR A 272 17.16 -21.89 -15.14
N GLY A 273 17.24 -20.83 -14.33
CA GLY A 273 16.96 -20.88 -12.89
C GLY A 273 18.20 -21.09 -12.01
N ALA A 274 19.42 -21.16 -12.56
CA ALA A 274 20.64 -21.04 -11.76
C ALA A 274 20.76 -19.64 -11.13
N ASP A 275 21.36 -19.53 -9.93
CA ASP A 275 21.60 -18.23 -9.30
C ASP A 275 22.79 -17.50 -9.95
N ILE A 276 22.56 -16.95 -11.14
CA ILE A 276 23.55 -16.23 -11.95
C ILE A 276 24.09 -14.96 -11.29
N TYR A 277 23.44 -14.49 -10.22
CA TYR A 277 23.90 -13.35 -9.44
C TYR A 277 24.81 -13.75 -8.28
N ASP A 278 24.81 -15.03 -7.86
CA ASP A 278 25.81 -15.64 -6.96
C ASP A 278 26.91 -16.32 -7.78
N MET A 279 27.53 -15.55 -8.68
CA MET A 279 28.65 -16.01 -9.48
C MET A 279 29.99 -15.54 -8.90
N LYS A 280 30.89 -16.50 -8.69
CA LYS A 280 32.29 -16.27 -8.35
C LYS A 280 33.15 -16.55 -9.56
N TRP A 281 33.75 -15.48 -10.04
CA TRP A 281 34.65 -15.47 -11.18
C TRP A 281 36.02 -16.03 -10.77
N PRO A 282 36.67 -16.86 -11.62
CA PRO A 282 38.06 -17.22 -11.40
C PRO A 282 38.96 -15.98 -11.50
N PRO A 283 40.19 -16.02 -10.95
CA PRO A 283 41.12 -14.91 -11.08
C PRO A 283 41.36 -14.61 -12.57
N GLN A 284 41.20 -13.34 -12.95
CA GLN A 284 41.57 -12.91 -14.29
C GLN A 284 43.06 -13.15 -14.49
N LYS A 285 43.40 -13.92 -15.54
CA LYS A 285 44.77 -14.04 -16.01
C LYS A 285 45.09 -12.72 -16.72
N ARG A 286 45.51 -11.71 -15.95
CA ARG A 286 45.96 -10.43 -16.52
C ARG A 286 47.01 -10.73 -17.59
N ALA A 287 46.78 -10.22 -18.80
CA ALA A 287 47.85 -9.95 -19.75
C ALA A 287 48.69 -8.75 -19.27
#